data_AF-A0A959YVA9-F1
#
_entry.id   AF-A0A959YVA9-F1
#
_cell.length_a   1.000
_cell.length_b   1.000
_cell.length_c   1.000
_cell.angle_alpha   90.00
_cell.angle_beta   90.00
_cell.angle_gamma   90.00
#
_symmetry.space_group_name_H-M   'P 1'
#
loop_
_entity.id
_entity.type
_entity.pdbx_description
1 polymer ?
#
loop_
_entity_poly.entity_id
_entity_poly.type
_entity_poly.pdbx_seq_one_letter_code
_entity_poly.pdbx_strand_id
1 'polypeptide(L)' 'MKRSLLSAIWVLLIGTQWQPIKAQQVEWIKQIGGAFDETVYDMCYDPAGNLYMTGSLGAGGTVDGHTFSVNGTRDGFLAK' A
#
# COMPACT_ATOMS: atom_id res chain seq x y z
N MET A 1 9.47 15.81 52.08
CA MET A 1 8.68 14.65 51.59
C MET A 1 7.72 14.99 50.45
N LYS A 2 6.93 16.08 50.52
CA LYS A 2 5.94 16.41 49.46
C LYS A 2 6.53 16.85 48.11
N ARG A 3 7.69 17.52 48.11
CA ARG A 3 8.33 18.04 46.88
C ARG A 3 9.04 16.96 46.03
N SER A 4 9.60 15.92 46.63
CA SER A 4 10.28 14.84 45.90
C SER A 4 9.32 13.84 45.25
N LEU A 5 8.12 13.68 45.83
CA LEU A 5 7.03 12.87 45.25
C LEU A 5 6.48 13.53 43.98
N LEU A 6 6.29 14.86 44.00
CA LEU A 6 5.81 15.60 42.83
C LEU A 6 6.82 15.54 41.67
N SER A 7 8.12 15.67 41.92
CA SER A 7 9.14 15.54 40.88
C SER A 7 9.23 14.13 40.29
N ALA A 8 9.03 13.09 41.10
CA ALA A 8 9.02 11.71 40.62
C ALA A 8 7.84 11.42 39.68
N ILE A 9 6.67 12.00 39.97
CA ILE A 9 5.47 11.89 39.13
C ILE A 9 5.69 12.60 37.78
N TRP A 10 6.32 13.78 37.75
CA TRP A 10 6.64 14.48 36.51
C TRP A 10 7.63 13.74 35.61
N VAL A 11 8.64 13.09 36.19
CA VAL A 11 9.61 12.26 35.44
C VAL A 11 8.95 11.01 34.85
N LEU A 12 8.05 10.38 35.59
CA LEU A 12 7.26 9.25 35.09
C LEU A 12 6.32 9.66 33.95
N LEU A 13 5.70 10.85 34.02
CA LEU A 13 4.80 11.35 32.97
C LEU A 13 5.54 11.69 31.67
N ILE A 14 6.75 12.27 31.73
CA ILE A 14 7.54 12.63 30.54
C ILE A 14 8.15 11.38 29.89
N GLY A 15 8.61 10.40 30.69
CA GLY A 15 9.22 9.17 30.18
C GLY A 15 8.26 8.28 29.38
N THR A 16 6.95 8.34 29.67
CA THR A 16 5.93 7.51 29.00
C THR A 16 5.36 8.08 27.70
N GLN A 17 5.68 9.33 27.36
CA GLN A 17 5.10 10.03 26.20
C GLN A 17 5.91 9.84 24.91
N TRP A 18 7.04 9.14 24.97
CA TRP A 18 7.86 8.83 23.81
C TRP A 18 7.24 7.67 23.01
N GLN A 19 6.36 8.00 22.08
CA GLN A 19 5.95 7.06 21.04
C GLN A 19 6.88 7.26 19.84
N PRO A 20 7.67 6.25 19.45
CA PRO A 20 8.42 6.32 18.20
C PRO A 20 7.40 6.40 17.05
N ILE A 21 7.59 7.37 16.14
CA ILE A 21 6.79 7.44 14.91
C ILE A 21 7.10 6.17 14.12
N LYS A 22 6.13 5.26 14.07
CA LYS A 22 6.24 4.06 13.24
C LYS A 22 5.84 4.42 11.83
N ALA A 23 6.72 4.15 10.87
CA ALA A 23 6.37 4.15 9.46
C ALA A 23 5.39 3.00 9.18
N GLN A 24 4.61 3.15 8.11
CA GLN A 24 3.74 2.08 7.64
C GLN A 24 4.59 0.92 7.11
N GLN A 25 4.26 -0.30 7.54
CA GLN A 25 4.86 -1.50 6.99
C GLN A 25 4.35 -1.67 5.55
N VAL A 26 5.27 -1.61 4.58
CA VAL A 26 4.97 -1.85 3.18
C VAL A 26 5.05 -3.35 2.93
N GLU A 27 3.94 -3.94 2.53
CA GLU A 27 3.94 -5.30 1.97
C GLU A 27 4.27 -5.24 0.48
N TRP A 28 4.86 -6.31 -0.05
CA TRP A 28 5.10 -6.40 -1.49
C TRP A 28 3.79 -6.31 -2.24
N ILE A 29 3.71 -5.32 -3.14
CA ILE A 29 2.55 -5.10 -3.98
C ILE A 29 2.49 -6.24 -5.00
N LYS A 30 1.29 -6.79 -5.23
CA LYS A 30 1.08 -7.78 -6.28
C LYS A 30 1.40 -7.14 -7.64
N GLN A 31 2.25 -7.80 -8.42
CA GLN A 31 2.61 -7.32 -9.75
C GLN A 31 1.60 -7.83 -10.78
N ILE A 32 1.03 -6.90 -11.54
CA ILE A 32 0.37 -7.21 -12.80
C ILE A 32 1.41 -6.97 -13.89
N GLY A 33 1.83 -8.02 -14.57
CA GLY A 33 2.66 -7.85 -15.75
C GLY A 33 3.05 -9.14 -16.45
N GLY A 34 3.46 -8.98 -17.71
CA GLY A 34 3.91 -10.06 -18.59
C GLY A 34 5.26 -9.77 -19.23
N ALA A 35 5.48 -10.32 -20.43
CA ALA A 35 6.72 -10.12 -21.19
C ALA A 35 6.82 -8.74 -21.89
N PHE A 36 5.73 -7.98 -21.93
CA PHE A 36 5.63 -6.67 -22.57
C PHE A 36 5.23 -5.61 -21.53
N ASP A 37 5.27 -4.35 -21.94
CA ASP A 37 5.00 -3.20 -21.09
C ASP A 37 3.51 -2.96 -20.82
N GLU A 38 3.20 -2.62 -19.58
CA GLU A 38 1.90 -2.15 -19.13
C GLU A 38 1.88 -0.62 -19.00
N THR A 39 0.74 0.00 -19.33
CA THR A 39 0.53 1.44 -19.16
C THR A 39 -0.71 1.67 -18.33
N VAL A 40 -0.56 2.38 -17.21
CA VAL A 40 -1.68 2.87 -16.39
C VAL A 40 -2.14 4.22 -16.93
N TYR A 41 -3.44 4.37 -17.17
CA TYR A 41 -4.05 5.61 -17.68
C TYR A 41 -4.65 6.46 -16.58
N ASP A 42 -5.33 5.84 -15.61
CA ASP A 42 -5.97 6.54 -14.49
C ASP A 42 -6.09 5.63 -13.27
N MET A 43 -6.17 6.26 -12.09
CA MET A 43 -6.33 5.58 -10.80
C MET A 43 -7.25 6.37 -9.86
N CYS A 44 -8.09 5.67 -9.12
CA CYS A 44 -8.89 6.25 -8.04
C CYS A 44 -8.94 5.33 -6.82
N TYR A 45 -9.36 5.84 -5.68
CA TYR A 45 -9.55 5.03 -4.47
C TYR A 45 -10.93 5.27 -3.87
N ASP A 46 -11.49 4.24 -3.24
CA ASP A 46 -12.73 4.36 -2.47
C ASP A 46 -12.47 4.77 -1.01
N PRO A 47 -13.49 5.16 -0.24
CA PRO A 47 -13.32 5.52 1.18
C PRO A 47 -12.83 4.38 2.08
N ALA A 48 -12.88 3.13 1.61
CA ALA A 48 -12.32 1.98 2.32
C ALA A 48 -10.83 1.77 1.99
N GLY A 49 -10.25 2.59 1.11
CA GLY A 49 -8.84 2.55 0.73
C GLY A 49 -8.52 1.53 -0.35
N ASN A 50 -9.51 0.96 -1.04
CA ASN A 50 -9.21 0.12 -2.19
C ASN A 50 -8.80 1.00 -3.38
N LEU A 51 -7.71 0.65 -4.03
CA LEU A 51 -7.22 1.31 -5.25
C LEU A 51 -7.89 0.67 -6.47
N TYR A 52 -8.28 1.47 -7.44
CA TYR A 52 -8.78 1.02 -8.73
C TYR A 52 -7.94 1.65 -9.82
N MET A 53 -7.54 0.88 -10.81
CA MET A 53 -6.65 1.34 -11.88
C MET A 53 -7.15 0.86 -13.23
N THR A 54 -7.01 1.71 -14.25
CA THR A 54 -7.27 1.36 -15.65
C THR A 54 -6.03 1.53 -16.49
N GLY A 55 -5.90 0.74 -17.55
CA GLY A 55 -4.71 0.77 -18.38
C GLY A 55 -4.79 -0.17 -19.58
N SER A 56 -3.63 -0.35 -20.23
CA SER A 56 -3.45 -1.39 -21.24
C SER A 56 -2.21 -2.24 -20.95
N LEU A 57 -2.24 -3.48 -21.41
CA LEU A 57 -1.17 -4.45 -21.28
C LEU A 57 -0.87 -5.10 -22.64
N GLY A 58 0.41 -5.38 -22.91
CA GLY A 58 0.85 -6.04 -24.15
C GLY A 58 1.01 -7.56 -24.06
N ALA A 59 1.06 -8.12 -22.84
CA ALA A 59 1.22 -9.56 -22.61
C ALA A 59 0.23 -10.08 -21.57
N GLY A 60 -0.22 -11.32 -21.78
CA GLY A 60 -0.88 -12.09 -20.73
C GLY A 60 0.02 -12.28 -19.51
N GLY A 61 -0.59 -12.60 -18.37
CA GLY A 61 0.10 -12.74 -17.10
C GLY A 61 -0.65 -13.63 -16.13
N THR A 62 -0.13 -13.74 -14.91
CA THR A 62 -0.76 -14.45 -13.80
C THR A 62 -0.82 -13.54 -12.59
N VAL A 63 -2.01 -13.35 -12.02
CA VAL A 63 -2.22 -12.54 -10.82
C VAL A 63 -3.08 -13.37 -9.88
N ASP A 64 -2.64 -13.55 -8.64
CA ASP A 64 -3.35 -14.37 -7.64
C ASP A 64 -3.69 -15.80 -8.10
N GLY A 65 -2.85 -16.38 -8.96
CA GLY A 65 -3.08 -17.71 -9.53
C GLY A 65 -4.08 -17.75 -10.69
N HIS A 66 -4.63 -16.60 -11.09
CA HIS A 66 -5.48 -16.46 -12.25
C HIS A 66 -4.66 -16.03 -13.47
N THR A 67 -4.69 -16.85 -14.51
CA THR A 67 -4.05 -16.56 -15.79
C THR A 67 -5.00 -15.79 -16.71
N PHE A 68 -4.45 -14.86 -17.47
CA PHE A 68 -5.17 -14.15 -18.53
C PHE A 68 -4.27 -14.02 -19.77
N SER A 69 -4.89 -13.79 -20.92
CA SER A 69 -4.22 -13.66 -22.22
C SER A 69 -4.63 -12.35 -22.89
N VAL A 70 -3.71 -11.76 -23.64
CA VAL A 70 -3.98 -10.62 -24.53
C VAL A 70 -4.29 -11.12 -25.93
N ASN A 71 -5.32 -10.57 -26.58
CA ASN A 71 -5.64 -10.85 -27.98
C ASN A 71 -5.12 -9.73 -28.90
N GLY A 72 -4.12 -10.03 -29.73
CA GLY A 72 -3.48 -9.03 -30.58
C GLY A 72 -2.32 -8.34 -29.87
N THR A 73 -2.21 -7.01 -29.99
CA THR A 73 -1.05 -6.26 -29.48
C THR A 73 -1.26 -5.66 -28.10
N ARG A 74 -2.47 -5.22 -27.76
CA ARG A 74 -2.81 -4.68 -26.44
C ARG A 74 -4.29 -4.90 -26.10
N ASP A 75 -4.55 -5.25 -24.85
CA ASP A 75 -5.89 -5.28 -24.26
C ASP A 75 -5.99 -4.27 -23.11
N GLY A 76 -7.20 -3.76 -22.87
CA GLY A 76 -7.49 -2.89 -21.74
C GLY A 76 -7.74 -3.68 -20.45
N PHE A 77 -7.38 -3.11 -19.30
CA PHE A 77 -7.68 -3.69 -18.00
C PHE A 77 -8.34 -2.71 -17.03
N LEU A 78 -9.05 -3.30 -16.06
CA LEU A 78 -9.50 -2.68 -14.82
C LEU A 78 -9.01 -3.57 -13.66
N ALA A 79 -8.25 -3.00 -12.73
CA ALA A 79 -7.70 -3.68 -11.57
C ALA A 79 -8.19 -3.06 -10.26
N LYS A 80 -8.28 -3.88 -9.20
CA LYS A 80 -8.58 -3.49 -7.83
C LYS A 80 -7.56 -4.13 -6.88
#